data_AF-A0A1Q6RQP2-F1
#
_entry.id   AF-A0A1Q6RQP2-F1
#
_cell.length_a   1.000
_cell.length_b   1.000
_cell.length_c   1.000
_cell.angle_alpha   90.00
_cell.angle_beta   90.00
_cell.angle_gamma   90.00
#
_symmetry.space_group_name_H-M   'P 1'
#
loop_
_entity.id
_entity.type
_entity.pdbx_description
1 polymer ?
#
loop_
_entity_poly.entity_id
_entity_poly.type
_entity_poly.pdbx_seq_one_letter_code
_entity_poly.pdbx_strand_id
1 'polypeptide(L)'
;MGQTTKGVTACYNTGSITGAGNYVAGIVAFASGASASVKNCYNRAYVKSPGSNVGAVVGMTNNASAAMSNLYYLDFTCSQGIGSAKSTAQTATAKTRAEMDSTDFVTTMNTGMAGTFGSSRYSPALSWQTDLIGLTTPSVGNVNLDPFGYVDKDDLTLLQEWVDAGKSEDNLTPEQWAQADIDGNNRLDEDDLDALTWYLENPKIHPIN
;
A
#
# COMPACT_ATOMS: atom_id res chain seq x y z
N MET A 1 4.22 0.86 -18.63
CA MET A 1 4.34 -0.40 -17.87
C MET A 1 4.93 -1.49 -18.75
N GLY A 2 5.73 -2.39 -18.17
CA GLY A 2 6.58 -3.34 -18.91
C GLY A 2 5.95 -4.71 -19.18
N GLN A 3 6.53 -5.42 -20.16
CA GLN A 3 6.24 -6.82 -20.49
C GLN A 3 7.31 -7.73 -19.88
N THR A 4 6.94 -8.94 -19.46
CA THR A 4 7.89 -10.01 -19.14
C THR A 4 7.60 -11.27 -19.94
N THR A 5 8.66 -12.01 -20.30
CA THR A 5 8.59 -13.39 -20.81
C THR A 5 9.20 -14.41 -19.85
N LYS A 6 9.65 -13.92 -18.67
CA LYS A 6 10.39 -14.65 -17.64
C LYS A 6 9.84 -14.29 -16.25
N GLY A 7 10.61 -14.59 -15.20
CA GLY A 7 10.20 -14.39 -13.82
C GLY A 7 10.28 -12.95 -13.34
N VAL A 8 9.22 -12.49 -12.70
CA VAL A 8 9.18 -11.33 -11.80
C VAL A 8 8.85 -11.89 -10.41
N THR A 9 9.67 -11.59 -9.40
CA THR A 9 9.53 -12.18 -8.07
C THR A 9 9.95 -11.20 -7.00
N ALA A 10 9.23 -11.19 -5.87
CA ALA A 10 9.50 -10.32 -4.73
C ALA A 10 9.51 -8.83 -5.11
N CYS A 11 8.40 -8.36 -5.67
CA CYS A 11 8.23 -6.97 -6.05
C CYS A 11 6.95 -6.41 -5.44
N TYR A 12 6.96 -5.12 -5.12
CA TYR A 12 5.75 -4.45 -4.69
C TYR A 12 5.68 -3.02 -5.24
N ASN A 13 4.47 -2.48 -5.28
CA ASN A 13 4.21 -1.12 -5.72
C ASN A 13 3.34 -0.36 -4.72
N THR A 14 3.76 0.85 -4.38
CA THR A 14 3.03 1.81 -3.53
C THR A 14 2.72 3.13 -4.24
N GLY A 15 3.20 3.32 -5.49
CA GLY A 15 2.89 4.49 -6.30
C GLY A 15 1.65 4.27 -7.17
N SER A 16 0.74 5.24 -7.21
CA SER A 16 -0.46 5.12 -8.06
C SER A 16 -0.10 5.12 -9.54
N ILE A 17 -0.80 4.31 -10.33
CA ILE A 17 -0.56 4.11 -11.77
C ILE A 17 -1.82 4.46 -12.54
N THR A 18 -1.66 5.36 -13.50
CA THR A 18 -2.70 5.72 -14.46
C THR A 18 -2.20 5.44 -15.87
N GLY A 19 -2.99 4.72 -16.65
CA GLY A 19 -2.73 4.51 -18.08
C GLY A 19 -3.92 4.94 -18.92
N ALA A 20 -3.67 5.36 -20.16
CA ALA A 20 -4.71 5.78 -21.09
C ALA A 20 -5.27 4.63 -21.97
N GLY A 21 -4.63 3.47 -21.95
CA GLY A 21 -4.93 2.36 -22.86
C GLY A 21 -4.99 1.00 -22.17
N ASN A 22 -4.84 -0.06 -22.96
CA ASN A 22 -4.91 -1.43 -22.47
C ASN A 22 -3.64 -1.82 -21.70
N TYR A 23 -3.72 -2.91 -20.92
CA TYR A 23 -2.57 -3.52 -20.24
C TYR A 23 -1.96 -2.60 -19.17
N VAL A 24 -2.73 -2.27 -18.15
CA VAL A 24 -2.29 -1.40 -17.05
C VAL A 24 -2.29 -2.19 -15.75
N ALA A 25 -1.18 -2.15 -15.02
CA ALA A 25 -1.02 -2.93 -13.81
C ALA A 25 0.03 -2.40 -12.86
N GLY A 26 -0.08 -2.78 -11.59
CA GLY A 26 0.85 -2.44 -10.51
C GLY A 26 2.25 -3.01 -10.68
N ILE A 27 2.37 -4.23 -11.22
CA ILE A 27 3.64 -4.96 -11.29
C ILE A 27 4.02 -5.29 -12.73
N VAL A 28 3.17 -6.03 -13.46
CA VAL A 28 3.45 -6.45 -14.85
C VAL A 28 2.25 -6.16 -15.74
N ALA A 29 2.41 -5.30 -16.75
CA ALA A 29 1.34 -5.04 -17.71
C ALA A 29 1.00 -6.28 -18.55
N PHE A 30 2.04 -6.99 -19.02
CA PHE A 30 1.86 -8.14 -19.90
C PHE A 30 2.85 -9.27 -19.59
N ALA A 31 2.34 -10.38 -19.06
CA ALA A 31 3.09 -11.62 -18.86
C ALA A 31 2.90 -12.54 -20.07
N SER A 32 3.94 -12.68 -20.89
CA SER A 32 3.84 -13.27 -22.22
C SER A 32 4.57 -14.62 -22.32
N GLY A 33 3.83 -15.64 -22.74
CA GLY A 33 4.35 -16.99 -22.99
C GLY A 33 4.28 -17.92 -21.78
N ALA A 34 4.43 -19.22 -22.05
CA ALA A 34 4.27 -20.28 -21.05
C ALA A 34 5.33 -20.23 -19.93
N SER A 35 6.50 -19.63 -20.19
CA SER A 35 7.58 -19.49 -19.22
C SER A 35 7.51 -18.20 -18.38
N ALA A 36 6.53 -17.33 -18.63
CA ALA A 36 6.36 -16.13 -17.82
C ALA A 36 5.90 -16.53 -16.41
N SER A 37 6.40 -15.81 -15.40
CA SER A 37 5.90 -15.99 -14.03
C SER A 37 5.92 -14.70 -13.24
N VAL A 38 4.89 -14.49 -12.43
CA VAL A 38 4.84 -13.41 -11.44
C VAL A 38 4.55 -14.05 -10.09
N LYS A 39 5.44 -13.88 -9.13
CA LYS A 39 5.40 -14.61 -7.85
C LYS A 39 5.72 -13.71 -6.67
N ASN A 40 5.02 -13.87 -5.55
CA ASN A 40 5.31 -13.15 -4.31
C ASN A 40 5.36 -11.63 -4.57
N CYS A 41 4.33 -11.10 -5.21
CA CYS A 41 4.23 -9.67 -5.51
C CYS A 41 2.91 -9.09 -5.05
N TYR A 42 2.90 -7.81 -4.67
CA TYR A 42 1.66 -7.13 -4.34
C TYR A 42 1.63 -5.67 -4.76
N ASN A 43 0.42 -5.15 -4.88
CA ASN A 43 0.19 -3.75 -5.20
C ASN A 43 -0.68 -3.10 -4.12
N ARG A 44 -0.21 -1.99 -3.55
CA ARG A 44 -0.90 -1.23 -2.51
C ARG A 44 -1.36 0.14 -2.99
N ALA A 45 -1.34 0.41 -4.29
CA ALA A 45 -1.66 1.71 -4.86
C ALA A 45 -2.71 1.63 -5.95
N TYR A 46 -3.38 2.73 -6.28
CA TYR A 46 -4.39 2.72 -7.33
C TYR A 46 -3.81 2.27 -8.67
N VAL A 47 -4.60 1.48 -9.41
CA VAL A 47 -4.33 1.13 -10.81
C VAL A 47 -5.55 1.48 -11.63
N LYS A 48 -5.46 2.55 -12.43
CA LYS A 48 -6.58 3.13 -13.16
C LYS A 48 -6.30 3.20 -14.66
N SER A 49 -7.27 2.78 -15.46
CA SER A 49 -7.28 2.98 -16.91
C SER A 49 -8.69 2.80 -17.47
N PRO A 50 -9.08 3.55 -18.52
CA PRO A 50 -10.33 3.32 -19.25
C PRO A 50 -10.24 2.12 -20.22
N GLY A 51 -9.05 1.57 -20.44
CA GLY A 51 -8.81 0.44 -21.34
C GLY A 51 -9.20 -0.92 -20.74
N SER A 52 -8.92 -1.97 -21.53
CA SER A 52 -9.08 -3.36 -21.12
C SER A 52 -7.78 -3.94 -20.53
N ASN A 53 -7.91 -5.08 -19.84
CA ASN A 53 -6.78 -5.80 -19.23
C ASN A 53 -6.08 -4.95 -18.17
N VAL A 54 -6.88 -4.39 -17.26
CA VAL A 54 -6.43 -3.60 -16.11
C VAL A 54 -6.49 -4.50 -14.88
N GLY A 55 -5.37 -4.69 -14.19
CA GLY A 55 -5.34 -5.51 -12.98
C GLY A 55 -4.36 -4.95 -11.96
N ALA A 56 -4.70 -5.06 -10.68
CA ALA A 56 -3.89 -4.50 -9.61
C ALA A 56 -2.44 -4.99 -9.64
N VAL A 57 -2.21 -6.26 -9.98
CA VAL A 57 -0.88 -6.89 -10.02
C VAL A 57 -0.44 -7.14 -11.46
N VAL A 58 -1.29 -7.79 -12.26
CA VAL A 58 -0.98 -8.17 -13.65
C VAL A 58 -2.06 -7.68 -14.61
N GLY A 59 -1.68 -7.04 -15.72
CA GLY A 59 -2.66 -6.53 -16.69
C GLY A 59 -3.26 -7.66 -17.50
N MET A 60 -2.41 -8.45 -18.17
CA MET A 60 -2.79 -9.65 -18.90
C MET A 60 -1.70 -10.72 -18.80
N THR A 61 -2.12 -11.99 -18.86
CA THR A 61 -1.32 -13.09 -19.40
C THR A 61 -1.93 -13.62 -20.69
N ASN A 62 -1.14 -13.99 -21.69
CA ASN A 62 -1.64 -14.63 -22.92
C ASN A 62 -1.50 -16.16 -22.92
N ASN A 63 -1.04 -16.75 -21.81
CA ASN A 63 -0.80 -18.18 -21.73
C ASN A 63 -1.30 -18.76 -20.41
N ALA A 64 -2.10 -19.83 -20.47
CA ALA A 64 -2.66 -20.50 -19.30
C ALA A 64 -1.60 -21.16 -18.40
N SER A 65 -0.43 -21.50 -18.96
CA SER A 65 0.70 -22.09 -18.24
C SER A 65 1.61 -21.07 -17.57
N ALA A 66 1.44 -19.77 -17.83
CA ALA A 66 2.20 -18.74 -17.12
C ALA A 66 1.90 -18.83 -15.61
N ALA A 67 2.95 -18.89 -14.80
CA ALA A 67 2.83 -19.16 -13.37
C ALA A 67 2.53 -17.87 -12.59
N MET A 68 1.29 -17.73 -12.13
CA MET A 68 0.84 -16.64 -11.25
C MET A 68 0.57 -17.23 -9.88
N SER A 69 1.31 -16.81 -8.86
CA SER A 69 1.18 -17.39 -7.52
C SER A 69 1.58 -16.42 -6.43
N ASN A 70 0.89 -16.47 -5.29
CA ASN A 70 1.18 -15.60 -4.14
C ASN A 70 1.16 -14.11 -4.52
N LEU A 71 0.06 -13.70 -5.16
CA LEU A 71 -0.14 -12.35 -5.67
C LEU A 71 -1.26 -11.68 -4.89
N TYR A 72 -1.06 -10.44 -4.46
CA TYR A 72 -2.01 -9.73 -3.61
C TYR A 72 -2.19 -8.28 -4.01
N TYR A 73 -3.31 -7.68 -3.61
CA TYR A 73 -3.52 -6.25 -3.81
C TYR A 73 -4.47 -5.68 -2.77
N LEU A 74 -4.35 -4.39 -2.50
CA LEU A 74 -5.25 -3.70 -1.57
C LEU A 74 -6.64 -3.58 -2.22
N ASP A 75 -7.66 -4.07 -1.54
CA ASP A 75 -8.99 -4.38 -2.07
C ASP A 75 -9.69 -3.24 -2.83
N PHE A 76 -9.50 -2.00 -2.41
CA PHE A 76 -10.10 -0.82 -3.03
C PHE A 76 -9.26 -0.21 -4.17
N THR A 77 -8.10 -0.78 -4.50
CA THR A 77 -7.15 -0.14 -5.45
C THR A 77 -7.42 -0.44 -6.92
N CYS A 78 -8.11 -1.54 -7.21
CA CYS A 78 -8.49 -1.96 -8.56
C CYS A 78 -9.66 -2.94 -8.48
N SER A 79 -10.46 -3.04 -9.54
CA SER A 79 -11.61 -3.96 -9.60
C SER A 79 -11.21 -5.45 -9.55
N GLN A 80 -9.98 -5.78 -9.94
CA GLN A 80 -9.48 -7.16 -9.98
C GLN A 80 -7.95 -7.17 -9.93
N GLY A 81 -7.36 -8.27 -9.43
CA GLY A 81 -5.91 -8.40 -9.33
C GLY A 81 -5.19 -8.76 -10.63
N ILE A 82 -5.84 -9.54 -11.51
CA ILE A 82 -5.35 -9.86 -12.86
C ILE A 82 -6.38 -9.43 -13.88
N GLY A 83 -6.04 -8.49 -14.77
CA GLY A 83 -6.98 -7.90 -15.73
C GLY A 83 -7.48 -8.89 -16.79
N SER A 84 -6.64 -9.83 -17.21
CA SER A 84 -7.02 -10.92 -18.12
C SER A 84 -6.20 -12.17 -17.86
N ALA A 85 -6.76 -13.07 -17.05
CA ALA A 85 -6.25 -14.41 -16.83
C ALA A 85 -6.62 -15.35 -18.00
N LYS A 86 -5.88 -16.46 -18.14
CA LYS A 86 -6.13 -17.53 -19.13
C LYS A 86 -6.36 -18.89 -18.48
N SER A 87 -6.34 -18.94 -17.16
CA SER A 87 -6.64 -20.11 -16.35
C SER A 87 -7.26 -19.67 -15.02
N THR A 88 -8.14 -20.49 -14.46
CA THR A 88 -8.72 -20.28 -13.13
C THR A 88 -7.69 -20.38 -12.00
N ALA A 89 -6.54 -21.01 -12.27
CA ALA A 89 -5.42 -21.06 -11.33
C ALA A 89 -4.63 -19.74 -11.25
N GLN A 90 -4.82 -18.83 -12.20
CA GLN A 90 -4.12 -17.55 -12.24
C GLN A 90 -4.92 -16.51 -11.46
N THR A 91 -4.56 -16.32 -10.20
CA THR A 91 -5.27 -15.44 -9.28
C THR A 91 -4.33 -14.40 -8.66
N ALA A 92 -4.93 -13.31 -8.23
CA ALA A 92 -4.35 -12.38 -7.27
C ALA A 92 -5.47 -12.02 -6.29
N THR A 93 -5.14 -12.00 -5.00
CA THR A 93 -6.13 -11.95 -3.91
C THR A 93 -6.19 -10.55 -3.31
N ALA A 94 -7.41 -10.01 -3.21
CA ALA A 94 -7.67 -8.77 -2.51
C ALA A 94 -7.37 -8.92 -1.01
N LYS A 95 -6.81 -7.87 -0.41
CA LYS A 95 -6.50 -7.78 1.02
C LYS A 95 -6.91 -6.42 1.55
N THR A 96 -7.34 -6.39 2.81
CA THR A 96 -7.59 -5.15 3.56
C THR A 96 -6.27 -4.52 4.02
N ARG A 97 -6.32 -3.26 4.51
CA ARG A 97 -5.16 -2.59 5.13
C ARG A 97 -4.59 -3.40 6.29
N ALA A 98 -5.46 -3.84 7.21
CA ALA A 98 -5.06 -4.61 8.38
C ALA A 98 -4.44 -5.96 8.02
N GLU A 99 -4.97 -6.65 7.01
CA GLU A 99 -4.35 -7.88 6.54
C GLU A 99 -2.96 -7.61 5.96
N MET A 100 -2.80 -6.56 5.13
CA MET A 100 -1.49 -6.24 4.56
C MET A 100 -0.46 -5.81 5.61
N ASP A 101 -0.88 -5.18 6.69
CA ASP A 101 0.01 -4.77 7.79
C ASP A 101 0.42 -5.92 8.72
N SER A 102 -0.25 -7.06 8.62
CA SER A 102 -0.06 -8.18 9.56
C SER A 102 1.25 -8.94 9.38
N THR A 103 1.74 -9.53 10.47
CA THR A 103 2.86 -10.50 10.47
C THR A 103 2.54 -11.76 9.66
N ASP A 104 1.27 -12.17 9.62
CA ASP A 104 0.79 -13.28 8.80
C ASP A 104 0.99 -13.00 7.31
N PHE A 105 0.79 -11.74 6.88
CA PHE A 105 1.04 -11.34 5.51
C PHE A 105 2.52 -11.29 5.17
N VAL A 106 3.39 -10.88 6.10
CA VAL A 106 4.86 -11.02 5.94
C VAL A 106 5.24 -12.50 5.72
N THR A 107 4.69 -13.40 6.54
CA THR A 107 4.93 -14.85 6.41
C THR A 107 4.45 -15.37 5.06
N THR A 108 3.23 -14.99 4.67
CA THR A 108 2.63 -15.33 3.39
C THR A 108 3.50 -14.88 2.22
N MET A 109 3.95 -13.63 2.23
CA MET A 109 4.80 -13.05 1.18
C MET A 109 6.15 -13.75 1.05
N ASN A 110 6.65 -14.38 2.12
CA ASN A 110 7.89 -15.15 2.12
C ASN A 110 7.72 -16.63 1.75
N THR A 111 6.52 -17.10 1.38
CA THR A 111 6.31 -18.49 0.97
C THR A 111 7.25 -18.89 -0.15
N GLY A 112 8.07 -19.93 0.09
CA GLY A 112 9.07 -20.42 -0.87
C GLY A 112 10.29 -19.50 -1.04
N MET A 113 10.52 -18.55 -0.12
CA MET A 113 11.68 -17.65 -0.09
C MET A 113 12.31 -17.60 1.30
N ALA A 114 13.58 -17.20 1.38
CA ALA A 114 14.30 -17.04 2.65
C ALA A 114 14.31 -15.58 3.09
N GLY A 115 13.27 -15.13 3.80
CA GLY A 115 13.26 -13.82 4.49
C GLY A 115 13.42 -12.60 3.58
N THR A 116 12.87 -12.64 2.37
CA THR A 116 12.95 -11.56 1.38
C THR A 116 12.14 -10.33 1.79
N PHE A 117 10.98 -10.52 2.43
CA PHE A 117 10.18 -9.44 2.99
C PHE A 117 10.30 -9.40 4.51
N GLY A 118 10.39 -8.21 5.09
CA GLY A 118 10.28 -8.01 6.53
C GLY A 118 9.09 -7.12 6.89
N SER A 119 8.72 -7.13 8.17
CA SER A 119 7.67 -6.25 8.70
C SER A 119 8.09 -4.77 8.57
N SER A 120 7.12 -3.93 8.23
CA SER A 120 7.24 -2.49 8.01
C SER A 120 5.85 -1.89 8.19
N ARG A 121 5.76 -0.57 8.33
CA ARG A 121 4.49 0.16 8.36
C ARG A 121 3.70 -0.07 7.06
N TYR A 122 2.39 -0.18 7.19
CA TYR A 122 1.36 -0.27 6.17
C TYR A 122 1.32 -1.56 5.33
N SER A 123 2.47 -2.21 5.16
CA SER A 123 2.68 -3.47 4.45
C SER A 123 4.15 -3.89 4.59
N PRO A 124 4.52 -5.14 4.28
CA PRO A 124 5.91 -5.57 4.28
C PRO A 124 6.79 -4.66 3.40
N ALA A 125 8.09 -4.67 3.65
CA ALA A 125 9.07 -4.08 2.74
C ALA A 125 10.13 -5.14 2.41
N LEU A 126 10.91 -4.93 1.35
CA LEU A 126 12.02 -5.82 1.04
C LEU A 126 13.08 -5.69 2.13
N SER A 127 13.69 -6.80 2.52
CA SER A 127 14.59 -6.86 3.68
C SER A 127 15.84 -5.96 3.55
N TRP A 128 16.22 -5.60 2.33
CA TRP A 128 17.32 -4.65 2.07
C TRP A 128 16.91 -3.18 2.23
N GLN A 129 15.61 -2.86 2.31
CA GLN A 129 15.11 -1.51 2.58
C GLN A 129 15.14 -1.23 4.08
N THR A 130 16.35 -1.20 4.65
CA THR A 130 16.60 -1.19 6.10
C THR A 130 15.92 -0.05 6.85
N ASP A 131 15.65 1.07 6.18
CA ASP A 131 14.99 2.24 6.77
C ASP A 131 13.48 2.05 6.95
N LEU A 132 12.88 1.09 6.22
CA LEU A 132 11.46 0.74 6.34
C LEU A 132 11.23 -0.42 7.30
N ILE A 133 12.22 -1.30 7.45
CA ILE A 133 12.08 -2.51 8.26
C ILE A 133 11.93 -2.16 9.74
N GLY A 134 10.91 -2.75 10.36
CA GLY A 134 10.58 -2.58 11.77
C GLY A 134 9.80 -1.31 12.10
N LEU A 135 9.45 -0.49 11.11
CA LEU A 135 8.49 0.59 11.33
C LEU A 135 7.11 0.01 11.67
N THR A 136 6.40 0.67 12.58
CA THR A 136 5.02 0.35 12.94
C THR A 136 4.06 1.26 12.21
N THR A 137 2.90 0.74 11.84
CA THR A 137 1.79 1.56 11.32
C THR A 137 1.26 2.45 12.43
N PRO A 138 1.20 3.78 12.24
CA PRO A 138 0.55 4.68 13.17
C PRO A 138 -0.91 4.35 13.40
N SER A 139 -1.39 4.50 14.63
CA SER A 139 -2.83 4.44 14.98
C SER A 139 -3.53 5.80 14.83
N VAL A 140 -2.76 6.89 14.87
CA VAL A 140 -3.17 8.30 14.77
C VAL A 140 -2.36 9.03 13.70
N GLY A 141 -2.74 10.27 13.38
CA GLY A 141 -2.03 11.13 12.44
C GLY A 141 -2.52 11.07 10.98
N ASN A 142 -3.46 10.18 10.62
CA ASN A 142 -4.12 10.22 9.31
C ASN A 142 -5.27 11.23 9.33
N VAL A 143 -4.91 12.51 9.49
CA VAL A 143 -5.81 13.65 9.73
C VAL A 143 -6.77 13.86 8.57
N ASN A 144 -6.30 13.65 7.34
CA ASN A 144 -7.14 13.81 6.14
C ASN A 144 -8.04 12.59 5.86
N LEU A 145 -7.94 11.54 6.69
CA LEU A 145 -8.68 10.29 6.58
C LEU A 145 -8.56 9.63 5.20
N ASP A 146 -7.37 9.68 4.61
CA ASP A 146 -7.13 9.02 3.34
C ASP A 146 -7.40 7.49 3.46
N PRO A 147 -7.92 6.85 2.41
CA PRO A 147 -8.32 5.45 2.47
C PRO A 147 -7.12 4.49 2.64
N PHE A 148 -5.89 4.91 2.30
CA PHE A 148 -4.68 4.12 2.51
C PHE A 148 -4.19 4.17 3.96
N GLY A 149 -4.59 5.18 4.73
CA GLY A 149 -4.13 5.40 6.10
C GLY A 149 -2.68 5.82 6.20
N TYR A 150 -2.17 6.50 5.17
CA TYR A 150 -0.84 7.06 5.25
C TYR A 150 -0.85 8.24 6.21
N VAL A 151 0.27 8.39 6.91
CA VAL A 151 0.56 9.56 7.72
C VAL A 151 1.70 10.25 7.01
N ASP A 152 1.39 11.36 6.35
CA ASP A 152 2.30 12.07 5.48
C ASP A 152 2.17 13.61 5.60
N LYS A 153 2.73 14.32 4.63
CA LYS A 153 2.81 15.79 4.66
C LYS A 153 1.46 16.45 4.42
N ASP A 154 0.52 15.77 3.76
CA ASP A 154 -0.82 16.30 3.54
C ASP A 154 -1.58 16.32 4.86
N ASP A 155 -1.36 15.33 5.74
CA ASP A 155 -1.88 15.32 7.11
C ASP A 155 -1.32 16.47 7.94
N LEU A 156 0.00 16.67 7.91
CA LEU A 156 0.65 17.77 8.65
C LEU A 156 0.14 19.14 8.18
N THR A 157 -0.03 19.30 6.87
CA THR A 157 -0.56 20.55 6.30
C THR A 157 -1.98 20.82 6.81
N LEU A 158 -2.84 19.81 6.79
CA LEU A 158 -4.23 19.94 7.26
C LEU A 158 -4.31 20.17 8.78
N LEU A 159 -3.45 19.50 9.55
CA LEU A 159 -3.35 19.68 10.99
C LEU A 159 -2.96 21.13 11.33
N GLN A 160 -1.96 21.69 10.64
CA GLN A 160 -1.54 23.08 10.81
C GLN A 160 -2.69 24.05 10.52
N GLU A 161 -3.44 23.83 9.43
CA GLU A 161 -4.60 24.65 9.12
C GLU A 161 -5.67 24.62 10.22
N TRP A 162 -5.86 23.48 10.89
CA TRP A 162 -6.83 23.35 11.97
C TRP A 162 -6.37 24.03 13.25
N VAL A 163 -5.09 23.89 13.61
CA VAL A 163 -4.48 24.58 14.76
C VAL A 163 -4.51 26.11 14.56
N ASP A 164 -4.11 26.60 13.38
CA ASP A 164 -4.14 28.03 13.04
C ASP A 164 -5.57 28.61 13.07
N ALA A 165 -6.56 27.80 12.70
CA ALA A 165 -7.98 28.16 12.76
C ALA A 165 -8.59 28.05 14.17
N GLY A 166 -7.83 27.54 15.15
CA GLY A 166 -8.30 27.32 16.53
C GLY A 166 -9.44 26.31 16.61
N LYS A 167 -9.39 25.25 15.79
CA LYS A 167 -10.42 24.19 15.82
C LYS A 167 -10.35 23.39 17.12
N SER A 168 -11.49 22.84 17.52
CA SER A 168 -11.62 21.89 18.63
C SER A 168 -12.43 20.66 18.22
N GLU A 169 -12.62 19.73 19.16
CA GLU A 169 -13.44 18.51 18.99
C GLU A 169 -14.82 18.82 18.40
N ASP A 170 -15.45 19.92 18.81
CA ASP A 170 -16.77 20.37 18.32
C ASP A 170 -16.79 20.73 16.82
N ASN A 171 -15.63 20.90 16.20
CA ASN A 171 -15.50 21.27 14.79
C ASN A 171 -15.21 20.09 13.86
N LEU A 172 -14.93 18.90 14.41
CA LEU A 172 -14.43 17.75 13.68
C LEU A 172 -15.34 16.53 13.89
N THR A 173 -15.25 15.53 12.99
CA THR A 173 -15.88 14.24 13.29
C THR A 173 -15.10 13.52 14.40
N PRO A 174 -15.71 12.58 15.13
CA PRO A 174 -15.00 11.80 16.14
C PRO A 174 -13.75 11.10 15.59
N GLU A 175 -13.81 10.60 14.35
CA GLU A 175 -12.67 9.96 13.68
C GLU A 175 -11.57 10.96 13.33
N GLN A 176 -11.93 12.18 12.87
CA GLN A 176 -10.95 13.23 12.60
C GLN A 176 -10.26 13.69 13.89
N TRP A 177 -11.04 13.90 14.95
CA TRP A 177 -10.50 14.25 16.27
C TRP A 177 -9.54 13.18 16.78
N ALA A 178 -9.95 11.91 16.75
CA ALA A 178 -9.11 10.80 17.18
C ALA A 178 -7.83 10.61 16.35
N GLN A 179 -7.75 11.17 15.14
CA GLN A 179 -6.52 11.18 14.34
C GLN A 179 -5.68 12.44 14.55
N ALA A 180 -6.28 13.53 15.01
CA ALA A 180 -5.65 14.84 15.14
C ALA A 180 -5.12 15.13 16.55
N ASP A 181 -5.73 14.56 17.59
CA ASP A 181 -5.20 14.53 18.97
C ASP A 181 -4.13 13.43 19.05
N ILE A 182 -2.93 13.76 18.56
CA ILE A 182 -1.82 12.82 18.32
C ILE A 182 -1.05 12.55 19.62
N ASP A 183 -0.94 13.53 20.50
CA ASP A 183 -0.27 13.38 21.80
C ASP A 183 -1.23 12.87 22.91
N GLY A 184 -2.54 12.87 22.65
CA GLY A 184 -3.59 12.33 23.52
C GLY A 184 -3.96 13.26 24.68
N ASN A 185 -3.65 14.56 24.58
CA ASN A 185 -3.90 15.53 25.64
C ASN A 185 -5.33 16.13 25.61
N ASN A 186 -6.17 15.70 24.66
CA ASN A 186 -7.52 16.21 24.37
C ASN A 186 -7.54 17.70 23.98
N ARG A 187 -6.51 18.16 23.27
CA ARG A 187 -6.44 19.47 22.65
C ARG A 187 -5.96 19.30 21.23
N LEU A 188 -6.15 20.34 20.44
CA LEU A 188 -5.64 20.42 19.09
C LEU A 188 -4.74 21.65 19.04
N ASP A 189 -3.44 21.44 19.23
CA ASP A 189 -2.48 22.53 19.41
C ASP A 189 -1.08 22.23 18.84
N GLU A 190 -0.08 23.01 19.26
CA GLU A 190 1.29 22.89 18.77
C GLU A 190 1.93 21.54 19.14
N ASP A 191 1.49 20.88 20.22
CA ASP A 191 2.06 19.59 20.64
C ASP A 191 1.72 18.48 19.62
N ASP A 192 0.52 18.51 19.01
CA ASP A 192 0.14 17.59 17.93
C ASP A 192 0.96 17.81 16.66
N LEU A 193 1.22 19.09 16.33
CA LEU A 193 2.04 19.46 15.17
C LEU A 193 3.48 18.99 15.33
N ASP A 194 4.05 19.17 16.51
CA ASP A 194 5.41 18.72 16.83
C ASP A 194 5.48 17.18 16.77
N ALA A 195 4.51 16.47 17.36
CA ALA A 195 4.45 15.01 17.30
C ALA A 195 4.41 14.48 15.87
N LEU A 196 3.54 15.04 15.02
CA LEU A 196 3.44 14.65 13.61
C LEU A 196 4.70 15.03 12.82
N THR A 197 5.27 16.21 13.06
CA THR A 197 6.51 16.67 12.43
C THR A 197 7.66 15.72 12.73
N TRP A 198 7.89 15.39 14.00
CA TRP A 198 8.96 14.47 14.41
C TRP A 198 8.76 13.06 13.85
N TYR A 199 7.52 12.57 13.79
CA TYR A 199 7.21 11.31 13.13
C TYR A 199 7.61 11.32 11.64
N LEU A 200 7.29 12.39 10.91
CA LEU A 200 7.63 12.52 9.50
C LEU A 200 9.14 12.65 9.25
N GLU A 201 9.88 13.24 10.19
CA GLU A 201 11.35 13.32 10.14
C GLU A 201 12.00 11.96 10.40
N ASN A 202 11.58 11.25 11.46
CA ASN A 202 12.13 9.94 11.78
C ASN A 202 11.12 9.05 12.52
N PRO A 203 10.32 8.25 11.78
CA PRO A 203 9.25 7.44 12.37
C PRO A 203 9.77 6.29 13.25
N LYS A 204 11.07 6.00 13.17
CA LYS A 204 11.72 4.97 14.00
C LYS A 204 12.07 5.48 15.40
N ILE A 205 12.34 6.77 15.53
CA ILE A 205 12.67 7.42 16.80
C ILE A 205 11.42 8.03 17.43
N HIS A 206 10.50 8.53 16.59
CA HIS A 206 9.28 9.21 17.00
C HIS A 206 8.04 8.47 16.47
N PRO A 207 7.78 7.23 16.93
CA PRO A 207 6.56 6.53 16.56
C PRO A 207 5.34 7.19 17.25
N ILE A 208 4.22 7.28 16.54
CA ILE A 208 2.94 7.76 17.09
C ILE A 208 1.96 6.59 17.09
N ASN A 209 1.33 6.30 18.24
CA ASN A 209 0.40 5.18 18.45
C ASN A 209 -0.59 5.45 19.58
#